data_AF-A0AAU3N0A7-F1
#
_entry.id   AF-A0AAU3N0A7-F1
#
_cell.length_a   1.000
_cell.length_b   1.000
_cell.length_c   1.000
_cell.angle_alpha   90.00
_cell.angle_beta   90.00
_cell.angle_gamma   90.00
#
_symmetry.space_group_name_H-M   'P 1'
#
loop_
_entity.id
_entity.type
_entity.pdbx_description
1 polymer ?
#
loop_
_entity_poly.entity_id
_entity_poly.type
_entity_poly.pdbx_seq_one_letter_code
_entity_poly.pdbx_strand_id
1 'polypeptide(L)' 'MPKNPPESMQDHLRHRLNVRAKERWPQLARVQVRFRSGFAYVAGELPGEEEPLPLCRLRFTGVLHTWGFALYLAS' A
#
# COMPACT_ATOMS: atom_id res chain seq x y z
N MET A 1 -19.99 1.50 -8.74
CA MET A 1 -18.87 0.64 -8.28
C MET A 1 -17.62 1.49 -8.16
N PRO A 2 -16.89 1.48 -7.03
CA PRO A 2 -15.61 2.18 -6.95
C PRO A 2 -14.64 1.54 -7.95
N LYS A 3 -14.21 2.32 -8.94
CA LYS A 3 -13.22 1.89 -9.91
C LYS A 3 -11.84 1.91 -9.24
N ASN A 4 -10.97 0.99 -9.64
CA ASN A 4 -9.57 1.10 -9.27
C ASN A 4 -9.01 2.44 -9.76
N PRO A 5 -8.04 3.01 -9.05
CA PRO A 5 -7.30 4.18 -9.53
C PRO A 5 -6.73 3.90 -10.94
N PRO A 6 -6.57 4.92 -11.79
CA PRO A 6 -5.79 4.81 -13.02
C PRO A 6 -4.41 4.21 -12.76
N GLU A 7 -3.86 3.47 -13.72
CA GLU A 7 -2.56 2.78 -13.59
C GLU A 7 -1.43 3.72 -13.15
N SER A 8 -1.36 4.92 -13.74
CA SER A 8 -0.40 5.96 -13.34
C SER A 8 -0.49 6.35 -11.85
N MET A 9 -1.69 6.35 -11.28
CA MET A 9 -1.88 6.59 -9.84
C MET A 9 -1.45 5.40 -8.99
N GLN A 10 -1.66 4.18 -9.49
CA GLN A 10 -1.22 2.96 -8.81
C GLN A 10 0.31 2.92 -8.74
N ASP A 11 0.99 3.23 -9.84
CA ASP A 11 2.46 3.25 -9.91
C ASP A 11 3.05 4.36 -9.07
N HIS A 12 2.45 5.56 -9.12
CA HIS A 12 2.86 6.67 -8.28
C HIS A 12 2.71 6.32 -6.78
N LEU A 13 1.61 5.69 -6.37
CA LEU A 13 1.42 5.25 -4.99
C LEU A 13 2.45 4.20 -4.58
N ARG A 14 2.69 3.17 -5.42
CA ARG A 14 3.71 2.14 -5.18
C ARG A 14 5.09 2.76 -4.99
N HIS A 15 5.48 3.68 -5.86
CA HIS A 15 6.77 4.37 -5.79
C HIS A 15 6.91 5.16 -4.50
N ARG A 16 5.92 6.01 -4.18
CA ARG A 16 5.94 6.83 -2.95
C ARG A 16 6.04 5.99 -1.69
N LEU A 17 5.28 4.90 -1.60
CA LEU A 17 5.31 4.02 -0.43
C LEU A 17 6.67 3.33 -0.27
N ASN A 18 7.28 2.85 -1.37
CA ASN A 18 8.58 2.18 -1.31
C ASN A 18 9.73 3.16 -1.00
N VAL A 19 9.72 4.38 -1.55
CA VAL A 19 10.69 5.43 -1.19
C VAL A 19 10.59 5.74 0.30
N ARG A 20 9.38 5.98 0.80
CA ARG A 20 9.14 6.27 2.22
C ARG A 20 9.55 5.12 3.14
N ALA A 21 9.29 3.88 2.71
CA ALA A 21 9.69 2.68 3.45
C ALA A 21 11.22 2.59 3.56
N LYS A 22 11.94 2.79 2.46
CA LYS A 22 13.41 2.79 2.47
C LYS A 22 14.01 3.83 3.43
N GLU A 23 13.38 5.00 3.54
CA GLU A 23 13.83 6.09 4.42
C GLU A 23 13.56 5.86 5.92
N ARG A 24 12.51 5.10 6.27
CA ARG A 24 12.02 5.04 7.67
C ARG A 24 11.95 3.64 8.25
N TRP A 25 11.87 2.63 7.39
CA TRP A 25 11.79 1.23 7.75
C TRP A 25 12.77 0.42 6.89
N PRO A 26 14.09 0.63 7.07
CA PRO A 26 15.12 -0.07 6.29
C PRO A 26 15.11 -1.59 6.51
N GLN A 27 14.43 -2.08 7.55
CA GLN A 27 14.21 -3.52 7.77
C GLN A 27 13.20 -4.16 6.81
N LEU A 28 12.35 -3.37 6.15
CA LEU A 28 11.45 -3.88 5.12
C LEU A 28 12.22 -4.10 3.82
N ALA A 29 12.11 -5.28 3.22
CA ALA A 29 12.62 -5.55 1.89
C ALA A 29 11.88 -4.71 0.84
N ARG A 30 10.54 -4.62 0.99
CA ARG A 30 9.65 -3.90 0.08
C ARG A 30 8.30 -3.63 0.73
N VAL A 31 7.57 -2.64 0.19
CA VAL A 31 6.13 -2.52 0.39
C VAL A 31 5.39 -3.05 -0.85
N GLN A 32 4.58 -4.10 -0.65
CA GLN A 32 3.64 -4.60 -1.65
C GLN A 32 2.34 -3.79 -1.61
N VAL A 33 1.80 -3.50 -2.80
CA VAL A 33 0.53 -2.78 -2.94
C VAL A 33 -0.35 -3.48 -3.98
N ARG A 34 -1.48 -4.04 -3.53
CA ARG A 34 -2.45 -4.72 -4.39
C ARG A 34 -3.73 -3.90 -4.49
N PHE A 35 -4.23 -3.67 -5.70
CA PHE A 35 -5.43 -2.86 -5.92
C PHE A 35 -6.64 -3.74 -6.20
N ARG A 36 -7.73 -3.56 -5.44
CA ARG A 36 -8.98 -4.28 -5.65
C ARG A 36 -10.16 -3.43 -5.21
N SER A 37 -11.15 -3.28 -6.10
CA SER A 37 -12.43 -2.61 -5.84
C SER A 37 -12.27 -1.20 -5.24
N GLY A 38 -11.33 -0.40 -5.76
CA GLY A 38 -11.07 0.96 -5.28
C GLY A 38 -10.28 1.06 -3.98
N PHE A 39 -9.70 -0.05 -3.51
CA PHE A 39 -8.80 -0.08 -2.37
C PHE A 39 -7.40 -0.50 -2.78
N ALA A 40 -6.39 0.05 -2.12
CA ALA A 40 -5.02 -0.42 -2.13
C ALA A 40 -4.73 -1.15 -0.81
N TYR A 41 -4.40 -2.43 -0.88
CA TYR A 41 -4.00 -3.26 0.24
C TYR A 41 -2.49 -3.20 0.35
N VAL A 42 -1.98 -2.74 1.49
CA VAL A 42 -0.57 -2.46 1.72
C VAL A 42 -0.02 -3.50 2.70
N ALA A 43 1.05 -4.18 2.29
CA ALA A 43 1.76 -5.15 3.11
C ALA A 43 3.27 -4.91 3.04
N GLY A 44 3.97 -5.22 4.13
CA GLY A 44 5.43 -5.15 4.23
C GLY A 44 6.06 -6.52 4.03
N GLU A 45 7.02 -6.61 3.11
CA GLU A 45 7.88 -7.78 2.99
C GLU A 45 9.02 -7.65 4.01
N LEU A 46 9.16 -8.66 4.87
CA LEU A 46 10.25 -8.77 5.82
C LEU A 46 11.22 -9.86 5.34
N PRO A 47 12.55 -9.61 5.34
CA PRO A 47 13.51 -10.66 5.02
C PRO A 47 13.35 -11.87 5.94
N GLY A 48 13.21 -13.06 5.36
CA GLY A 48 13.06 -14.31 6.10
C GLY A 48 11.62 -14.70 6.45
N GLU A 49 10.63 -13.83 6.19
CA GLU A 49 9.21 -14.17 6.32
C GLU A 49 8.66 -14.68 4.98
N GLU A 50 7.85 -15.74 5.03
CA GLU A 50 7.20 -16.30 3.83
C GLU A 50 6.03 -15.43 3.35
N GLU A 51 5.29 -14.84 4.29
CA GLU A 51 4.11 -14.04 3.99
C GLU A 51 4.32 -12.54 4.30
N PRO A 52 3.92 -11.64 3.38
CA PRO A 52 3.97 -10.21 3.66
C PRO A 52 3.03 -9.81 4.81
N LEU A 53 3.57 -9.06 5.77
CA LEU A 53 2.81 -8.56 6.92
C LEU A 53 1.78 -7.50 6.47
N PRO A 54 0.46 -7.73 6.64
CA PRO A 54 -0.53 -6.71 6.30
C PRO A 54 -0.39 -5.47 7.22
N LEU A 55 -0.29 -4.29 6.63
CA LEU A 55 -0.04 -3.04 7.37
C LEU A 55 -1.30 -2.18 7.46
N CYS A 56 -1.88 -1.87 6.31
CA CYS A 56 -3.03 -0.99 6.22
C CYS A 56 -3.77 -1.16 4.89
N ARG A 57 -4.91 -0.51 4.78
CA ARG A 57 -5.65 -0.37 3.53
C ARG A 57 -5.93 1.09 3.25
N LEU A 58 -5.73 1.48 1.99
CA LEU A 58 -6.01 2.82 1.48
C LEU A 58 -7.24 2.79 0.59
N ARG A 59 -8.20 3.72 0.79
CA ARG A 59 -9.38 3.87 -0.07
C ARG A 59 -9.14 4.99 -1.07
N PHE A 60 -9.27 4.67 -2.36
CA PHE A 60 -9.23 5.69 -3.41
C PHE A 60 -10.48 6.58 -3.32
N THR A 61 -10.26 7.90 -3.26
CA THR A 61 -11.34 8.89 -3.12
C THR A 61 -11.63 9.66 -4.40
N GLY A 62 -10.86 9.42 -5.47
CA GLY A 62 -10.90 10.20 -6.72
C GLY A 62 -9.81 11.28 -6.80
N VAL A 63 -9.10 11.56 -5.70
CA VAL A 63 -8.03 12.57 -5.63
C VAL A 63 -6.67 11.88 -5.49
N LEU A 64 -5.69 12.29 -6.31
CA LEU A 64 -4.38 11.63 -6.43
C LEU A 64 -3.64 11.44 -5.10
N HIS A 65 -3.64 12.48 -4.25
CA HIS A 65 -2.84 12.51 -3.03
C HIS A 65 -3.64 12.23 -1.75
N THR A 66 -4.96 12.11 -1.84
CA THR A 66 -5.83 11.96 -0.68
C THR A 66 -6.48 10.58 -0.69
N TRP A 67 -6.11 9.76 0.28
CA TRP A 67 -6.60 8.39 0.43
C TRP A 67 -7.26 8.25 1.79
N GLY A 68 -8.41 7.58 1.84
CA GLY A 68 -8.93 7.10 3.13
C GLY A 68 -7.97 6.05 3.70
N PHE A 69 -7.83 5.97 5.01
CA PHE A 69 -6.85 5.10 5.67
C PHE A 69 -7.50 4.24 6.75
N ALA A 70 -7.10 2.98 6.83
CA ALA A 70 -7.44 2.08 7.93
C ALA A 70 -6.24 1.15 8.22
N LEU A 71 -5.87 1.00 9.49
CA LEU A 71 -4.86 0.05 9.93
C LEU A 71 -5.37 -1.38 9.79
N TYR A 72 -4.46 -2.31 9.48
CA TYR A 72 -4.75 -3.71 9.67
C TYR A 72 -4.66 -4.04 11.17
N LEU A 73 -5.69 -4.67 11.71
CA LEU A 73 -5.72 -5.14 13.09
C LEU A 73 -5.74 -6.67 13.03
N ALA A 74 -4.70 -7.30 13.58
CA ALA A 74 -4.73 -8.73 13.84
C ALA A 74 -5.69 -8.95 15.03
N SER A 75 -6.87 -9.49 14.75
CA SER A 75 -7.89 -9.84 15.75
C SER A 75 -7.67 -11.23 16.32
#